data_AF-A0AAF0PCK3-F1
#
_entry.id   AF-A0AAF0PCK3-F1
#
_cell.length_a   1.000
_cell.length_b   1.000
_cell.length_c   1.000
_cell.angle_alpha   90.00
_cell.angle_beta   90.00
_cell.angle_gamma   90.00
#
_symmetry.space_group_name_H-M   'P 1'
#
loop_
_entity.id
_entity.type
_entity.pdbx_description
1 polymer ?
#
loop_
_entity_poly.entity_id
_entity_poly.type
_entity_poly.pdbx_seq_one_letter_code
_entity_poly.pdbx_strand_id
1 'polypeptide(L)' 'MRSRTTSIDDPVTCRHCGTENEHLYTYCRRCTGHLPARPDARRRAGGPD' A
#
# COMPACT_ATOMS: atom_id res chain seq x y z
N MET A 1 12.87 11.88 -18.46
CA MET A 1 12.15 10.62 -18.17
C MET A 1 11.28 10.89 -16.95
N ARG A 2 9.95 10.88 -17.06
CA ARG A 2 9.05 11.24 -15.95
C ARG A 2 9.17 10.18 -14.84
N SER A 3 9.82 10.53 -13.74
CA SER A 3 9.82 9.74 -12.51
C SER A 3 8.37 9.51 -12.09
N ARG A 4 7.89 8.27 -12.20
CA ARG A 4 6.64 7.88 -11.52
C ARG A 4 6.97 7.81 -10.04
N THR A 5 6.90 8.94 -9.37
CA THR A 5 6.72 8.98 -7.92
C THR A 5 5.33 8.37 -7.70
N THR A 6 5.28 7.07 -7.39
CA THR A 6 4.07 6.46 -6.84
C THR A 6 3.85 7.15 -5.51
N SER A 7 3.06 8.24 -5.54
CA SER A 7 2.74 9.01 -4.35
C SER A 7 2.25 8.05 -3.29
N ILE A 8 2.59 8.32 -2.03
CA ILE A 8 2.12 7.50 -0.91
C ILE A 8 0.61 7.32 -0.97
N ASP A 9 -0.09 8.29 -1.58
CA ASP A 9 -1.52 8.32 -1.81
C ASP A 9 -2.10 7.31 -2.84
N ASP A 10 -1.28 6.73 -3.72
CA ASP A 10 -1.77 5.91 -4.85
C ASP A 10 -2.61 4.71 -4.38
N PRO A 11 -3.81 4.49 -4.95
CA PRO A 11 -4.69 3.39 -4.57
C PRO A 11 -4.05 2.03 -4.82
N VAL A 12 -4.41 1.04 -3.99
CA VAL A 12 -3.93 -0.34 -4.07
C VAL A 12 -5.04 -1.27 -4.51
N THR A 13 -4.79 -1.99 -5.60
CA THR A 13 -5.70 -3.03 -6.10
C THR A 13 -5.54 -4.31 -5.28
N CYS A 14 -6.65 -4.83 -4.75
CA CYS A 14 -6.67 -6.10 -4.04
C CYS A 14 -6.38 -7.27 -4.99
N ARG A 15 -5.42 -8.11 -4.64
CA ARG A 15 -5.03 -9.29 -5.44
C ARG A 15 -6.05 -10.44 -5.37
N HIS A 16 -6.95 -10.43 -4.38
CA HIS A 16 -7.95 -11.48 -4.19
C HIS A 16 -9.23 -11.22 -4.98
N CYS A 17 -9.69 -9.98 -5.06
CA CYS A 17 -10.98 -9.64 -5.66
C CYS A 17 -10.95 -8.46 -6.64
N GLY A 18 -9.79 -7.87 -6.91
CA GLY A 18 -9.62 -6.77 -7.86
C GLY A 18 -10.16 -5.41 -7.41
N THR A 19 -10.66 -5.30 -6.17
CA THR A 19 -11.18 -4.02 -5.65
C THR A 19 -10.05 -3.03 -5.40
N GLU A 20 -10.20 -1.78 -5.84
CA GLU A 20 -9.33 -0.68 -5.44
C GLU A 20 -9.61 -0.25 -3.99
N ASN A 21 -8.53 -0.08 -3.23
CA ASN A 21 -8.56 0.38 -1.85
C ASN A 21 -7.61 1.56 -1.73
N GLU A 22 -7.89 2.47 -0.80
CA GLU A 22 -6.94 3.51 -0.47
C GLU A 22 -5.67 2.85 0.12
N HIS A 23 -4.51 3.46 -0.11
CA HIS A 23 -3.22 2.92 0.33
C HIS A 23 -3.09 2.73 1.85
N LEU A 24 -3.94 3.39 2.65
CA LEU A 24 -3.95 3.33 4.10
C LEU A 24 -4.57 2.04 4.65
N TYR A 25 -5.35 1.31 3.83
CA TYR A 25 -6.01 0.10 4.30
C TYR A 25 -5.03 -1.07 4.41
N THR A 26 -5.00 -1.71 5.59
CA THR A 26 -4.30 -2.99 5.79
C THR A 26 -5.07 -4.16 5.14
N TYR A 27 -6.39 -4.06 5.07
CA TYR A 27 -7.28 -5.10 4.56
C TYR A 27 -8.19 -4.57 3.46
N CYS A 28 -8.55 -5.43 2.52
CA CYS A 28 -9.48 -5.06 1.46
C CYS A 28 -10.87 -4.74 2.04
N ARG A 29 -11.43 -3.59 1.67
CA ARG A 29 -12.77 -3.13 2.08
C ARG A 29 -13.92 -4.04 1.60
N ARG A 30 -13.65 -4.94 0.64
CA ARG A 30 -14.66 -5.83 0.05
C ARG A 30 -14.54 -7.28 0.49
N CYS A 31 -13.34 -7.84 0.45
CA CYS A 31 -13.13 -9.27 0.71
C CYS A 31 -12.30 -9.57 1.95
N THR A 32 -11.93 -8.52 2.72
CA THR A 32 -11.08 -8.57 3.92
C THR A 32 -9.70 -9.23 3.73
N GLY A 33 -9.33 -9.56 2.49
CA GLY A 33 -8.01 -10.08 2.14
C GLY A 33 -6.90 -9.07 2.46
N HIS A 34 -5.73 -9.58 2.82
CA HIS A 34 -4.60 -8.75 3.23
C HIS A 34 -4.07 -7.95 2.04
N LEU A 35 -3.93 -6.63 2.21
CA LEU A 35 -3.31 -5.77 1.21
C LEU A 35 -1.79 -5.75 1.44
N PRO A 36 -0.99 -5.53 0.38
CA PRO A 36 0.44 -5.37 0.55
C PRO A 36 0.70 -4.09 1.35
N ALA A 37 1.14 -4.24 2.60
CA ALA A 37 1.62 -3.12 3.40
C ALA A 37 2.77 -2.45 2.65
N ARG A 38 2.72 -1.13 2.47
CA ARG A 38 3.78 -0.41 1.75
C ARG A 38 5.14 -0.67 2.40
N PRO A 39 6.23 -0.77 1.62
CA PRO A 39 7.59 -0.92 2.13
C PRO A 39 8.05 0.24 3.03
N ASP A 40 7.35 1.38 3.03
CA ASP A 40 7.65 2.54 3.88
C ASP A 40 7.26 2.39 5.36
N ALA A 41 6.40 1.42 5.72
CA ALA A 41 6.19 1.08 7.13
C ALA A 41 7.50 0.58 7.78
N ARG A 42 8.41 0.01 6.97
CA ARG A 42 9.72 -0.48 7.44
C ARG A 42 10.81 0.59 7.42
N ARG A 43 10.72 1.63 6.58
CA ARG A 43 11.69 2.75 6.59
C ARG A 43 11.55 3.68 7.80
N ARG A 44 10.37 3.76 8.43
CA ARG A 44 10.20 4.50 9.70
C ARG A 44 10.44 3.65 10.95
N ALA A 45 10.46 2.32 10.82
CA ALA A 45 10.70 1.39 11.93
C ALA A 45 12.18 0.94 12.05
N GLY A 46 13.08 1.47 11.22
CA GLY A 46 14.50 1.11 11.24
C GLY A 46 15.37 2.25 10.76
N GLY A 47 15.91 3.00 11.72
CA GLY A 47 17.01 3.94 11.52
C GLY A 47 17.40 4.76 12.75
N PRO A 48 17.74 4.16 13.90
CA PRO A 48 18.79 4.70 14.77
C PRO A 48 20.13 4.04 14.42
N ASP A 49 21.06 4.83 13.88
CA ASP A 49 22.49 4.89 14.27
C ASP A 49 23.12 6.13 13.60
#